data_AF-A0ABD0B2G7-F1
#
_entry.id   AF-A0ABD0B2G7-F1
#
_cell.length_a   1.000
_cell.length_b   1.000
_cell.length_c   1.000
_cell.angle_alpha   90.00
_cell.angle_beta   90.00
_cell.angle_gamma   90.00
#
_symmetry.space_group_name_H-M   'P 1'
#
loop_
_entity.id
_entity.type
_entity.pdbx_description
1 polymer ?
#
loop_
_entity_poly.entity_id
_entity_poly.type
_entity_poly.pdbx_seq_one_letter_code
_entity_poly.pdbx_strand_id
1 'polypeptide(L)'
;MAGRLGSLRSVADERLHRRGSDLARRLEVLSGIPTYYYLYRVGGLSATEERARPCPGCGGPWALAAPLHEIFDFKCEPCRLVSNLSWDFKE
;
A
#
# COMPACT_ATOMS: atom_id res chain seq x y z
N MET A 1 17.26 1.77 -3.56
CA MET A 1 17.00 2.09 -2.15
C MET A 1 15.87 1.19 -1.66
N ALA A 2 16.18 0.03 -1.09
CA ALA A 2 15.17 -0.87 -0.53
C ALA A 2 14.69 -0.28 0.81
N GLY A 3 13.56 0.43 0.77
CA GLY A 3 12.92 0.94 1.98
C GLY A 3 12.57 -0.23 2.90
N ARG A 4 12.86 -0.08 4.20
CA ARG A 4 12.49 -1.09 5.21
C ARG A 4 10.97 -1.20 5.25
N LEU A 5 10.45 -2.40 5.00
CA LEU A 5 9.03 -2.72 4.98
C LEU A 5 8.48 -2.78 6.42
N GLY A 6 8.33 -1.64 7.07
CA GLY A 6 8.02 -1.53 8.50
C GLY A 6 6.63 -2.05 8.95
N SER A 7 5.81 -2.57 8.03
CA SER A 7 4.44 -3.03 8.30
C SER A 7 4.20 -4.52 8.08
N LEU A 8 5.19 -5.28 7.59
CA LEU A 8 4.99 -6.68 7.25
C LEU A 8 5.22 -7.55 8.48
N ARG A 9 4.18 -8.30 8.87
CA ARG A 9 4.09 -9.00 10.16
C ARG A 9 4.86 -10.32 10.16
N SER A 10 5.27 -10.82 8.98
CA SER A 10 6.04 -12.05 8.84
C SER A 10 7.03 -11.99 7.66
N VAL A 11 8.02 -12.90 7.67
CA VAL A 11 8.96 -13.11 6.55
C VAL A 11 8.23 -13.53 5.27
N ALA A 12 7.12 -14.26 5.41
CA ALA A 12 6.28 -14.64 4.27
C ALA A 12 5.65 -13.39 3.63
N ASP A 13 5.11 -12.48 4.44
CA ASP A 13 4.54 -11.22 3.98
C ASP A 13 5.59 -10.35 3.27
N GLU A 14 6.82 -10.32 3.79
CA GLU A 14 7.94 -9.63 3.15
C GLU A 14 8.28 -10.19 1.77
N ARG A 15 8.35 -11.50 1.62
CA ARG A 15 8.61 -12.15 0.33
C ARG A 15 7.48 -11.91 -0.66
N LEU A 16 6.23 -12.03 -0.23
CA LEU A 16 5.07 -11.77 -1.08
C LEU A 16 5.04 -10.31 -1.53
N HIS A 17 5.30 -9.37 -0.62
CA HIS A 17 5.37 -7.96 -0.96
C HIS A 17 6.47 -7.68 -1.99
N ARG A 18 7.69 -8.17 -1.78
CA ARG A 18 8.80 -7.96 -2.72
C ARG A 18 8.46 -8.51 -4.11
N ARG A 19 7.93 -9.74 -4.19
CA ARG A 19 7.53 -10.35 -5.46
C ARG A 19 6.39 -9.59 -6.14
N GLY A 20 5.37 -9.18 -5.39
CA GLY A 20 4.25 -8.40 -5.92
C GLY A 20 4.68 -7.05 -6.49
N SER A 21 5.51 -6.32 -5.74
CA SER A 21 6.08 -5.04 -6.17
C SER A 21 6.96 -5.17 -7.42
N ASP A 22 7.78 -6.22 -7.50
CA ASP A 22 8.61 -6.49 -8.69
C ASP A 22 7.75 -6.78 -9.93
N LEU A 23 6.68 -7.57 -9.78
CA LEU A 23 5.75 -7.86 -10.87
C LEU A 23 5.02 -6.60 -11.34
N ALA A 24 4.53 -5.77 -10.41
CA ALA A 24 3.86 -4.51 -10.75
C ALA A 24 4.79 -3.57 -11.55
N ARG A 25 6.06 -3.44 -11.15
CA ARG A 25 7.03 -2.64 -11.92
C ARG A 25 7.28 -3.21 -13.32
N ARG A 26 7.38 -4.53 -13.45
CA ARG A 26 7.55 -5.18 -14.78
C ARG A 26 6.34 -4.95 -15.68
N LEU A 27 5.13 -5.04 -15.13
CA LEU A 27 3.90 -4.75 -15.87
C LEU A 27 3.85 -3.29 -16.33
N GLU A 28 4.25 -2.34 -15.48
CA GLU A 28 4.33 -0.93 -15.85
C GLU A 28 5.32 -0.70 -17.00
N VAL A 29 6.51 -1.32 -16.93
CA VAL A 29 7.51 -1.21 -18.01
C VAL A 29 6.98 -1.76 -19.33
N LEU A 30 6.30 -2.92 -19.31
CA LEU A 30 5.80 -3.57 -20.52
C LEU A 30 4.57 -2.87 -21.11
N SER A 31 3.70 -2.33 -20.26
CA SER A 31 2.44 -1.70 -20.69
C SER A 31 2.57 -0.20 -20.97
N GLY A 32 3.56 0.48 -20.38
CA GLY A 32 3.64 1.94 -20.33
C GLY A 32 2.57 2.59 -19.44
N ILE A 33 1.78 1.79 -18.71
CA ILE A 33 0.68 2.28 -17.86
C ILE A 33 1.16 2.26 -16.39
N PRO A 34 1.03 3.37 -15.64
CA PRO A 34 1.30 3.40 -14.21
C PRO A 34 0.59 2.26 -13.49
N THR A 35 1.36 1.32 -12.94
CA THR A 35 0.81 0.10 -12.33
C THR A 35 1.07 0.13 -10.83
N TYR A 36 0.01 0.00 -10.04
CA TYR A 36 0.09 0.05 -8.58
C TYR A 36 -0.15 -1.33 -7.99
N TYR A 37 0.69 -1.71 -7.02
CA TYR A 37 0.49 -2.92 -6.24
C TYR A 37 -0.47 -2.62 -5.09
N TYR A 38 -1.60 -3.34 -5.08
CA TYR A 38 -2.61 -3.22 -4.04
C TYR A 38 -2.20 -3.99 -2.78
N LEU A 39 -2.20 -3.30 -1.63
CA LEU A 39 -1.97 -3.89 -0.33
C LEU A 39 -3.29 -4.08 0.40
N TYR A 40 -3.70 -5.33 0.53
CA TYR A 40 -4.87 -5.72 1.30
C TYR A 40 -4.62 -5.50 2.80
N ARG A 41 -5.63 -4.98 3.51
CA ARG A 41 -5.52 -4.59 4.93
C ARG A 41 -6.74 -5.02 5.73
N VAL A 42 -6.50 -5.72 6.85
CA VAL A 42 -7.49 -6.13 7.86
C VAL A 42 -6.87 -5.94 9.24
N GLY A 43 -7.69 -5.69 10.26
CA GLY A 43 -7.25 -5.39 11.62
C GLY A 43 -6.92 -3.91 11.84
N GLY A 44 -6.37 -3.63 13.02
CA GLY A 44 -6.02 -2.28 13.46
C GLY A 44 -6.76 -1.96 14.75
N LEU A 45 -6.37 -0.87 15.42
CA LEU A 45 -6.93 -0.51 16.73
C LEU A 45 -8.04 0.52 16.61
N SER A 46 -7.93 1.45 15.66
CA SER A 46 -8.96 2.45 15.37
C SER A 46 -8.87 2.97 13.94
N ALA A 47 -9.97 3.53 13.44
CA ALA A 47 -10.02 4.24 12.16
C ALA A 47 -8.99 5.38 12.09
N THR A 48 -8.84 6.13 13.19
CA THR A 48 -7.89 7.25 13.30
C THR A 48 -6.44 6.79 13.13
N GLU A 49 -6.05 5.72 13.83
CA GLU A 49 -4.69 5.17 13.71
C GLU A 49 -4.43 4.57 12.33
N GLU A 50 -5.40 3.83 11.77
CA GLU A 50 -5.25 3.30 10.41
C GLU A 50 -5.10 4.42 9.38
N ARG A 51 -5.87 5.51 9.50
CA ARG A 51 -5.73 6.68 8.63
C ARG A 51 -4.37 7.36 8.74
N ALA A 52 -3.75 7.34 9.93
CA ALA A 52 -2.44 7.93 10.19
C ALA A 52 -1.25 7.01 9.82
N ARG A 53 -1.50 5.76 9.40
CA ARG A 53 -0.41 4.79 9.18
C ARG A 53 0.56 5.25 8.09
N PRO A 54 1.88 5.08 8.28
CA PRO A 54 2.87 5.44 7.26
C PRO A 54 2.82 4.47 6.07
N CYS A 55 3.32 4.92 4.93
CA CYS A 55 3.53 4.07 3.76
C CYS A 55 4.48 2.93 4.14
N PRO A 56 4.12 1.66 3.90
CA PRO A 56 4.99 0.54 4.26
C PRO A 56 6.26 0.48 3.40
N GLY A 57 6.29 1.13 2.24
CA GLY A 57 7.46 1.17 1.36
C GLY A 57 8.49 2.23 1.76
N CYS A 58 8.05 3.48 1.98
CA CYS A 58 8.96 4.61 2.24
C CYS A 58 8.85 5.23 3.64
N GLY A 59 7.86 4.83 4.44
CA GLY A 59 7.59 5.42 5.76
C GLY A 59 6.88 6.78 5.71
N GLY A 60 6.68 7.36 4.52
CA GLY A 60 6.06 8.68 4.35
C GLY A 60 4.53 8.69 4.48
N PRO A 61 3.90 9.89 4.56
CA PRO A 61 2.45 10.02 4.51
C PRO A 61 1.94 9.62 3.12
N TRP A 62 0.75 9.02 3.08
CA TRP A 62 0.14 8.50 1.85
C TRP A 62 -1.38 8.36 1.91
N ALA A 63 -2.01 8.77 3.02
CA ALA A 63 -3.45 8.86 3.12
C ALA A 63 -3.96 9.96 2.18
N LEU A 64 -5.03 9.66 1.46
CA LEU A 64 -5.67 10.62 0.56
C LEU A 64 -6.73 11.44 1.31
N ALA A 65 -6.93 12.68 0.89
CA ALA A 65 -8.01 13.52 1.41
C ALA A 65 -9.40 12.98 1.03
N ALA A 66 -9.52 12.34 -0.13
CA ALA A 66 -10.71 11.63 -0.60
C ALA A 66 -10.31 10.31 -1.28
N PRO A 67 -11.15 9.26 -1.23
CA PRO A 67 -10.84 7.98 -1.85
C PRO A 67 -10.61 8.09 -3.37
N LEU A 68 -9.51 7.53 -3.85
CA LEU A 68 -9.23 7.40 -5.27
C LEU A 68 -10.15 6.32 -5.87
N HIS A 69 -10.88 6.69 -6.92
CA HIS A 69 -11.87 5.84 -7.59
C HIS A 69 -12.93 5.27 -6.62
N GLU A 70 -13.24 6.01 -5.54
CA GLU A 70 -14.18 5.57 -4.49
C GLU A 70 -13.76 4.29 -3.74
N ILE A 71 -12.56 3.79 -4.04
CA ILE A 71 -12.05 2.53 -3.51
C ILE A 71 -10.89 2.84 -2.59
N PHE A 72 -9.81 3.44 -3.08
CA PHE A 72 -8.52 3.47 -2.38
C PHE A 72 -8.39 4.69 -1.47
N ASP A 73 -8.14 4.42 -0.20
CA ASP A 73 -7.91 5.42 0.84
C ASP A 73 -6.49 5.96 0.88
N PHE A 74 -5.55 5.18 0.34
CA PHE A 74 -4.12 5.47 0.37
C PHE A 74 -3.50 5.29 -1.01
N LYS A 75 -2.58 6.19 -1.36
CA LYS A 75 -1.77 6.12 -2.58
C LYS A 75 -0.37 6.65 -2.30
N CYS A 76 0.64 5.84 -2.60
CA CYS A 76 2.03 6.28 -2.60
C CYS A 76 2.59 6.18 -4.02
N GLU A 77 2.81 7.33 -4.66
CA GLU A 77 3.34 7.38 -6.01
C GLU A 77 4.79 6.87 -6.12
N PRO A 78 5.74 7.29 -5.25
CA PRO A 78 7.12 6.81 -5.34
C PRO A 78 7.25 5.28 -5.18
N CYS A 79 6.38 4.69 -4.35
CA CYS A 79 6.39 3.26 -4.09
C CYS A 79 5.49 2.45 -5.03
N ARG A 80 4.66 3.09 -5.86
CA ARG A 80 3.61 2.43 -6.66
C ARG A 80 2.69 1.53 -5.81
N LEU A 81 2.23 2.05 -4.67
CA LEU A 81 1.34 1.34 -3.75
C LEU A 81 -0.02 2.03 -3.63
N VAL A 82 -1.07 1.23 -3.55
CA VAL A 82 -2.42 1.65 -3.14
C VAL A 82 -2.95 0.71 -2.06
N SER A 83 -3.86 1.21 -1.23
CA SER A 83 -4.49 0.42 -0.17
C SER A 83 -5.80 1.08 0.27
N ASN A 84 -6.62 0.35 1.01
CA ASN A 84 -7.81 0.86 1.68
C ASN A 84 -7.53 1.13 3.16
N LEU A 85 -8.45 1.80 3.84
CA LEU A 85 -8.61 1.59 5.27
C LEU A 85 -8.85 0.11 5.51
N SER A 86 -8.45 -0.38 6.68
CA SER A 86 -8.81 -1.73 7.09
C SER A 86 -10.31 -1.94 6.93
N TRP A 87 -10.69 -3.13 6.44
CA TRP A 87 -12.09 -3.51 6.31
C TRP A 87 -12.88 -3.40 7.63
N ASP A 88 -12.21 -3.48 8.78
CA ASP A 88 -12.84 -3.31 10.09
C ASP A 88 -13.27 -1.85 10.37
N PHE A 89 -12.78 -0.89 9.59
CA PHE A 89 -13.04 0.55 9.73
C PHE A 89 -13.56 1.17 8.43
N LYS A 90 -13.93 0.35 7.45
CA LYS A 90 -14.67 0.78 6.26
C LYS A 90 -16.13 0.97 6.66
N GLU A 91 -16.68 2.14 6.36
CA GLU A 91 -18.13 2.40 6.41
C GLU A 91 -18.86 1.73 5.24
#